data_AF-A0A0R2BAZ5-F1
#
_entry.id   AF-A0A0R2BAZ5-F1
#
_cell.length_a   1.000
_cell.length_b   1.000
_cell.length_c   1.000
_cell.angle_alpha   90.00
_cell.angle_beta   90.00
_cell.angle_gamma   90.00
#
_symmetry.space_group_name_H-M   'P 1'
#
loop_
_entity.id
_entity.type
_entity.pdbx_description
1 polymer ?
#
loop_
_entity_poly.entity_id
_entity_poly.type
_entity_poly.pdbx_seq_one_letter_code
_entity_poly.pdbx_strand_id
1 'polypeptide(L)'
;MKNRIKELRKNNNLTLKQLGSMVGLATNTISQYETGDRNPKLETWIKMSEIFDVPVSYLQGISDDITGLQDWVDVTGYSKNELKKEIARMQKYNRIKIDDDSQKQIIQAVKNLEQHGNDELSALSELQAGIKVYARKLLDEFFIDQEKLKKQEAVTNGIKIISTRPPFYDDMRPEVYQEAIDIISSAQRELSELKGRIIKGEFPTDTSNDDHDTKD
;
A
#
# COMPACT_ATOMS: atom_id res chain seq x y z
N MET A 1 -7.33 20.88 28.37
CA MET A 1 -6.08 20.42 27.73
C MET A 1 -5.58 21.50 26.81
N LYS A 2 -4.27 21.74 26.77
CA LYS A 2 -3.67 22.74 25.89
C LYS A 2 -3.27 22.05 24.58
N ASN A 3 -3.78 22.53 23.45
CA ASN A 3 -3.39 22.02 22.14
C ASN A 3 -1.97 22.49 21.75
N ARG A 4 -1.41 21.92 20.68
CA ARG A 4 -0.04 22.22 20.18
C ARG A 4 0.01 23.12 18.96
N ILE A 5 -1.11 23.74 18.55
CA ILE A 5 -1.19 24.56 17.32
C ILE A 5 -0.13 25.66 17.34
N LYS A 6 -0.03 26.41 18.45
CA LYS A 6 0.90 27.54 18.58
C LYS A 6 2.36 27.11 18.52
N GLU A 7 2.65 25.98 19.15
CA GLU A 7 4.00 25.40 19.19
C GLU A 7 4.42 24.96 17.78
N LEU A 8 3.60 24.13 17.13
CA LEU A 8 3.87 23.61 15.79
C LEU A 8 3.96 24.71 14.76
N ARG A 9 3.08 25.72 14.82
CA ARG A 9 3.16 26.90 13.95
C ARG A 9 4.50 27.61 14.08
N LYS A 10 4.96 27.84 15.31
CA LYS A 10 6.23 28.52 15.57
C LYS A 10 7.43 27.68 15.14
N ASN A 11 7.41 26.37 15.40
CA ASN A 11 8.48 25.46 14.99
C ASN A 11 8.61 25.40 13.46
N ASN A 12 7.49 25.54 12.74
CA ASN A 12 7.46 25.66 11.28
C ASN A 12 7.72 27.10 10.76
N ASN A 13 8.10 28.04 11.62
CA ASN A 13 8.36 29.45 11.27
C ASN A 13 7.18 30.15 10.57
N LEU A 14 5.94 29.74 10.86
CA LEU A 14 4.74 30.31 10.26
C LEU A 14 4.17 31.44 11.13
N THR A 15 3.72 32.51 10.47
CA THR A 15 2.88 33.54 11.11
C THR A 15 1.44 33.06 11.24
N LEU A 16 0.65 33.67 12.14
CA LEU A 16 -0.80 33.39 12.24
C LEU A 16 -1.53 33.60 10.91
N LYS A 17 -1.08 34.59 10.12
CA LYS A 17 -1.64 34.90 8.80
C LYS A 17 -1.33 33.81 7.78
N GLN A 18 -0.10 33.31 7.76
CA GLN A 18 0.29 32.21 6.86
C GLN A 18 -0.47 30.93 7.20
N LEU A 19 -0.49 30.52 8.47
CA LEU A 19 -1.27 29.34 8.88
C LEU A 19 -2.76 29.51 8.55
N GLY A 20 -3.34 30.68 8.84
CA GLY A 20 -4.72 30.98 8.47
C GLY A 20 -4.96 30.84 6.97
N SER A 21 -4.05 31.34 6.13
CA SER A 21 -4.14 31.22 4.68
C SER A 21 -4.08 29.76 4.20
N MET A 22 -3.18 28.96 4.79
CA MET A 22 -3.04 27.53 4.44
C MET A 22 -4.28 26.71 4.83
N VAL A 23 -4.89 27.01 5.98
CA VAL A 23 -6.09 26.31 6.46
C VAL A 23 -7.39 26.84 5.82
N GLY A 24 -7.36 28.07 5.29
CA GLY A 24 -8.53 28.77 4.75
C GLY A 24 -9.36 29.50 5.83
N LEU A 25 -8.71 30.03 6.87
CA LEU A 25 -9.34 30.69 8.01
C LEU A 25 -8.73 32.07 8.30
N ALA A 26 -9.52 32.94 8.94
CA ALA A 26 -9.05 34.25 9.36
C ALA A 26 -7.99 34.15 10.46
N THR A 27 -7.03 35.09 10.47
CA THR A 27 -5.95 35.18 11.47
C THR A 27 -6.46 35.17 12.91
N ASN A 28 -7.56 35.89 13.18
CA ASN A 28 -8.19 35.93 14.50
C ASN A 28 -8.73 34.54 14.92
N THR A 29 -9.27 33.77 13.98
CA THR A 29 -9.75 32.41 14.26
C THR A 29 -8.62 31.48 14.67
N ILE A 30 -7.47 31.53 13.98
CA ILE A 30 -6.28 30.78 14.36
C ILE A 30 -5.79 31.19 15.75
N SER A 31 -5.75 32.50 16.04
CA SER A 31 -5.34 33.01 17.36
C SER A 31 -6.22 32.46 18.48
N GLN A 32 -7.55 32.44 18.29
CA GLN A 32 -8.51 31.89 19.26
C GLN A 32 -8.34 30.38 19.45
N TYR A 33 -7.95 29.65 18.40
CA TYR A 33 -7.62 28.23 18.53
C TYR A 33 -6.34 28.00 19.34
N GLU A 34 -5.31 28.84 19.13
CA GLU A 34 -4.04 28.75 19.87
C GLU A 34 -4.17 29.07 21.35
N THR A 35 -5.06 29.99 21.72
CA THR A 35 -5.34 30.34 23.12
C THR A 35 -6.31 29.38 23.78
N GLY A 36 -7.07 28.61 22.99
CA GLY A 36 -8.12 27.72 23.48
C GLY A 36 -9.47 28.42 23.70
N ASP A 37 -9.60 29.69 23.32
CA ASP A 37 -10.85 30.45 23.39
C ASP A 37 -11.92 29.86 22.45
N ARG A 38 -11.48 29.16 21.40
CA ARG A 38 -12.35 28.43 20.48
C ARG A 38 -11.73 27.07 20.16
N ASN A 39 -12.56 26.07 19.91
CA ASN A 39 -12.11 24.77 19.43
C ASN A 39 -12.27 24.64 17.90
N PRO A 40 -11.24 24.15 17.19
CA PRO A 40 -11.35 23.74 15.79
C PRO A 40 -12.37 22.62 15.59
N LYS A 41 -13.01 22.60 14.42
CA LYS A 41 -13.80 21.44 13.97
C LYS A 41 -12.88 20.32 13.49
N LEU A 42 -13.41 19.10 13.39
CA LEU A 42 -12.65 17.91 12.95
C LEU A 42 -11.90 18.16 11.63
N GLU A 43 -12.57 18.67 10.60
CA GLU A 43 -11.91 19.00 9.32
C GLU A 43 -10.75 19.98 9.47
N THR A 44 -10.86 20.94 10.40
CA THR A 44 -9.79 21.90 10.67
C THR A 44 -8.62 21.23 11.36
N TRP A 45 -8.88 20.30 12.30
CA TRP A 45 -7.83 19.50 12.93
C TRP A 45 -7.07 18.66 11.91
N ILE A 46 -7.78 17.99 10.99
CA ILE A 46 -7.19 17.17 9.93
C ILE A 46 -6.32 18.03 9.00
N LYS A 47 -6.83 19.18 8.53
CA LYS A 47 -6.03 20.08 7.68
C LYS A 47 -4.77 20.58 8.38
N MET A 48 -4.87 20.96 9.65
CA MET A 48 -3.69 21.40 10.40
C MET A 48 -2.70 20.26 10.65
N SER A 49 -3.19 19.04 10.90
CA SER A 49 -2.33 17.87 11.11
C SER A 49 -1.55 17.51 9.84
N GLU A 50 -2.18 17.64 8.67
CA GLU A 50 -1.52 17.49 7.35
C GLU A 50 -0.48 18.60 7.10
N ILE A 51 -0.78 19.85 7.47
CA ILE A 51 0.17 20.97 7.31
C ILE A 51 1.41 20.79 8.17
N PHE A 52 1.23 20.26 9.38
CA PHE A 52 2.30 20.10 10.36
C PHE A 52 2.98 18.72 10.31
N ASP A 53 2.47 17.79 9.50
CA ASP A 53 2.93 16.39 9.46
C ASP A 53 3.03 15.76 10.86
N VAL A 54 1.90 15.80 11.57
CA VAL A 54 1.76 15.16 12.89
C VAL A 54 0.37 14.52 13.01
N PRO A 55 0.18 13.53 13.90
CA PRO A 55 -1.15 13.02 14.19
C PRO A 55 -2.08 14.08 14.77
N VAL A 56 -3.38 13.96 14.48
CA VAL A 56 -4.41 14.78 15.11
C VAL A 56 -4.37 14.66 16.64
N SER A 57 -4.15 13.45 17.16
CA SER A 57 -4.04 13.16 18.59
C SER A 57 -2.91 13.98 19.25
N TYR A 58 -1.75 14.07 18.61
CA TYR A 58 -0.63 14.89 19.06
C TYR A 58 -0.95 16.38 18.99
N LEU A 59 -1.48 16.85 17.85
CA LEU A 59 -1.84 18.25 17.63
C LEU A 59 -2.86 18.76 18.66
N GLN A 60 -3.84 17.91 19.03
CA GLN A 60 -4.86 18.22 20.03
C GLN A 60 -4.33 18.25 21.46
N GLY A 61 -3.14 17.71 21.72
CA GLY A 61 -2.61 17.57 23.08
C GLY A 61 -3.09 16.32 23.81
N ILE A 62 -3.61 15.32 23.09
CA ILE A 62 -4.13 14.06 23.65
C ILE A 62 -3.03 13.00 23.76
N SER A 63 -2.15 12.94 22.76
CA SER A 63 -0.98 12.06 22.73
C SER A 63 0.31 12.88 22.78
N ASP A 64 1.37 12.32 23.36
CA ASP A 64 2.73 12.88 23.30
C ASP A 64 3.55 12.29 22.15
N ASP A 65 2.97 11.37 21.37
CA ASP A 65 3.61 10.78 20.19
C ASP A 65 3.47 11.68 18.96
N ILE A 66 4.50 12.50 18.72
CA ILE A 66 4.59 13.38 17.54
C ILE A 66 4.58 12.62 16.20
N THR A 67 4.98 11.35 16.22
CA THR A 67 5.06 10.51 15.02
C THR A 67 3.82 9.66 14.80
N GLY A 68 2.92 9.54 15.79
CA GLY A 68 1.77 8.64 15.71
C GLY A 68 2.13 7.16 15.61
N LEU A 69 3.40 6.81 15.82
CA LEU A 69 3.89 5.45 15.71
C LEU A 69 3.16 4.52 16.70
N GLN A 70 2.85 5.01 17.89
CA GLN A 70 2.07 4.31 18.90
C GLN A 70 0.64 4.04 18.43
N ASP A 71 -0.01 5.02 17.79
CA ASP A 71 -1.36 4.85 17.27
C ASP A 71 -1.38 3.69 16.24
N TRP A 72 -0.33 3.57 15.43
CA TRP A 72 -0.15 2.44 14.50
C TRP A 72 0.18 1.12 15.20
N VAL A 73 1.02 1.13 16.23
CA VAL A 73 1.33 -0.06 17.05
C VAL A 73 0.05 -0.65 17.63
N ASP A 74 -0.80 0.21 18.19
CA ASP A 74 -2.03 -0.20 18.87
C ASP A 74 -3.05 -0.80 17.90
N VAL A 75 -3.09 -0.31 16.65
CA VAL A 75 -4.03 -0.78 15.61
C VAL A 75 -3.52 -2.02 14.87
N THR A 76 -2.23 -2.06 14.53
CA THR A 76 -1.66 -3.07 13.63
C THR A 76 -1.06 -4.27 14.36
N GLY A 77 -0.68 -4.09 15.63
CA GLY A 77 0.06 -5.08 16.42
C GLY A 77 1.57 -5.13 16.15
N TYR A 78 2.10 -4.37 15.18
CA TYR A 78 3.55 -4.27 14.98
C TYR A 78 4.20 -3.48 16.10
N SER A 79 5.39 -3.91 16.52
CA SER A 79 6.19 -3.15 17.46
C SER A 79 6.78 -1.89 16.82
N LYS A 80 7.07 -0.88 17.65
CA LYS A 80 7.79 0.33 17.22
C LYS A 80 9.10 0.02 16.50
N ASN A 81 9.77 -1.06 16.89
CA ASN A 81 11.05 -1.45 16.31
C ASN A 81 10.89 -2.02 14.89
N GLU A 82 9.85 -2.82 14.66
CA GLU A 82 9.55 -3.37 13.32
C GLU A 82 9.26 -2.25 12.33
N LEU A 83 8.39 -1.30 12.71
CA LEU A 83 8.09 -0.14 11.88
C LEU A 83 9.34 0.70 11.58
N LYS A 84 10.15 1.00 12.60
CA LYS A 84 11.39 1.78 12.41
C LYS A 84 12.40 1.07 11.53
N LYS A 85 12.58 -0.24 11.69
CA LYS A 85 13.47 -1.04 10.84
C LYS A 85 13.03 -1.02 9.38
N GLU A 86 11.73 -1.13 9.14
CA GLU A 86 11.19 -1.10 7.78
C GLU A 86 11.33 0.29 7.14
N ILE A 87 11.08 1.37 7.89
CA ILE A 87 11.33 2.75 7.42
C ILE A 87 12.81 2.93 7.08
N ALA A 88 13.72 2.52 7.97
CA ALA A 88 15.16 2.63 7.74
C ALA A 88 15.61 1.83 6.52
N ARG A 89 15.05 0.62 6.31
CA ARG A 89 15.28 -0.18 5.11
C ARG A 89 14.81 0.56 3.86
N MET A 90 13.58 1.09 3.85
CA MET A 90 13.05 1.83 2.70
C MET A 90 13.90 3.06 2.37
N GLN A 91 14.39 3.78 3.38
CA GLN A 91 15.30 4.91 3.20
C GLN A 91 16.67 4.46 2.65
N LYS A 92 17.27 3.39 3.20
CA LYS A 92 18.55 2.82 2.72
C LYS A 92 18.52 2.49 1.23
N TYR A 93 17.39 2.00 0.73
CA TYR A 93 17.22 1.60 -0.66
C TYR A 93 16.46 2.63 -1.52
N ASN A 94 16.39 3.89 -1.09
CA ASN A 94 15.75 4.99 -1.82
C ASN A 94 14.31 4.69 -2.29
N ARG A 95 13.56 3.89 -1.53
CA ARG A 95 12.14 3.59 -1.79
C ARG A 95 11.21 4.70 -1.31
N ILE A 96 11.67 5.49 -0.35
CA ILE A 96 11.04 6.71 0.18
C ILE A 96 12.14 7.74 0.41
N LYS A 97 11.80 9.04 0.40
CA LYS A 97 12.76 10.07 0.80
C LYS A 97 12.77 10.23 2.32
N ILE A 98 13.90 10.65 2.87
CA ILE A 98 14.05 10.90 4.31
C ILE A 98 13.17 12.07 4.77
N ASP A 99 12.95 13.06 3.90
CA ASP A 99 12.14 14.25 4.13
C ASP A 99 10.66 14.07 3.79
N ASP A 100 10.24 12.87 3.36
CA ASP A 100 8.83 12.58 3.18
C ASP A 100 8.10 12.60 4.53
N ASP A 101 6.82 12.98 4.46
CA ASP A 101 5.91 13.07 5.62
C ASP A 101 5.98 11.83 6.53
N SER A 102 6.22 12.03 7.82
CA SER A 102 6.45 10.98 8.81
C SER A 102 5.26 10.02 8.88
N GLN A 103 4.03 10.51 8.75
CA GLN A 103 2.85 9.65 8.67
C GLN A 103 2.88 8.78 7.42
N LYS A 104 3.22 9.34 6.25
CA LYS A 104 3.35 8.58 4.99
C LYS A 104 4.41 7.50 5.09
N GLN A 105 5.56 7.78 5.73
CA GLN A 105 6.61 6.78 5.93
C GLN A 105 6.10 5.60 6.77
N ILE A 106 5.38 5.89 7.86
CA ILE A 106 4.80 4.86 8.74
C ILE A 106 3.70 4.08 8.01
N ILE A 107 2.80 4.74 7.30
CA ILE A 107 1.76 4.09 6.48
C ILE A 107 2.39 3.14 5.47
N GLN A 108 3.45 3.54 4.78
CA GLN A 108 4.13 2.68 3.81
C GLN A 108 4.85 1.51 4.49
N ALA A 109 5.44 1.73 5.66
CA ALA A 109 6.05 0.66 6.44
C ALA A 109 5.03 -0.38 6.91
N VAL A 110 3.87 0.07 7.43
CA VAL A 110 2.76 -0.82 7.80
C VAL A 110 2.31 -1.64 6.60
N LYS A 111 2.04 -1.00 5.45
CA LYS A 111 1.66 -1.71 4.21
C LYS A 111 2.69 -2.76 3.81
N ASN A 112 3.98 -2.44 3.93
CA ASN A 112 5.03 -3.39 3.60
C ASN A 112 5.03 -4.59 4.55
N LEU A 113 4.78 -4.37 5.85
CA LEU A 113 4.75 -5.42 6.87
C LEU A 113 3.45 -6.27 6.84
N GLU A 114 2.30 -5.70 6.47
CA GLU A 114 0.97 -6.35 6.49
C GLU A 114 0.73 -7.39 5.39
N GLN A 115 1.62 -7.48 4.40
CA GLN A 115 1.55 -8.20 3.11
C GLN A 115 1.38 -7.22 1.96
N HIS A 116 2.52 -6.75 1.40
CA HIS A 116 2.75 -6.19 0.05
C HIS A 116 3.88 -5.14 0.12
N GLY A 117 5.07 -5.54 0.56
CA GLY A 117 6.25 -4.67 0.53
C GLY A 117 6.78 -4.42 -0.88
N ASN A 118 7.66 -3.43 -1.04
CA ASN A 118 8.50 -3.31 -2.24
C ASN A 118 9.65 -4.35 -2.20
N ASP A 119 9.30 -5.63 -2.04
CA ASP A 119 10.19 -6.78 -1.95
C ASP A 119 9.93 -7.79 -3.08
N GLU A 120 10.85 -8.75 -3.23
CA GLU A 120 10.81 -9.74 -4.29
C GLU A 120 9.56 -10.63 -4.22
N LEU A 121 9.07 -10.96 -3.02
CA LEU A 121 7.87 -11.79 -2.84
C LEU A 121 6.60 -11.08 -3.32
N SER A 122 6.51 -9.78 -3.08
CA SER A 122 5.39 -8.95 -3.50
C SER A 122 5.44 -8.69 -5.00
N ALA A 123 6.63 -8.43 -5.57
CA ALA A 123 6.81 -8.34 -7.03
C ALA A 123 6.37 -9.63 -7.74
N LEU A 124 6.75 -10.80 -7.21
CA LEU A 124 6.32 -12.09 -7.76
C LEU A 124 4.81 -12.35 -7.55
N SER A 125 4.20 -11.81 -6.48
CA SER A 125 2.76 -11.89 -6.26
C SER A 125 1.98 -11.06 -7.27
N GLU A 126 2.43 -9.85 -7.54
CA GLU A 126 1.85 -8.98 -8.56
C GLU A 126 1.93 -9.64 -9.94
N LEU A 127 3.09 -10.20 -10.31
CA LEU A 127 3.25 -10.92 -11.56
C LEU A 127 2.29 -12.12 -11.67
N GLN A 128 2.16 -12.93 -10.62
CA GLN A 128 1.20 -14.04 -10.60
C GLN A 128 -0.25 -13.58 -10.75
N ALA A 129 -0.63 -12.48 -10.11
CA ALA A 129 -1.96 -11.89 -10.24
C ALA A 129 -2.19 -11.38 -11.67
N GLY A 130 -1.23 -10.67 -12.25
CA GLY A 130 -1.25 -10.22 -13.63
C GLY A 130 -1.45 -11.37 -14.62
N ILE A 131 -0.67 -12.45 -14.48
CA ILE A 131 -0.83 -13.65 -15.32
C ILE A 131 -2.26 -14.21 -15.22
N LYS A 132 -2.85 -14.29 -14.02
CA LYS A 132 -4.24 -14.75 -13.85
C LYS A 132 -5.26 -13.85 -14.56
N VAL A 133 -5.08 -12.53 -14.46
CA VAL A 133 -5.96 -11.56 -15.11
C VAL A 133 -5.87 -11.68 -16.63
N TYR A 134 -4.65 -11.70 -17.18
CA TYR A 134 -4.43 -11.86 -18.61
C TYR A 134 -4.89 -13.23 -19.11
N ALA A 135 -4.67 -14.30 -18.36
CA ALA A 135 -5.14 -15.63 -18.69
C ALA A 135 -6.67 -15.65 -18.83
N ARG A 136 -7.40 -15.12 -17.84
CA ARG A 136 -8.86 -15.02 -17.89
C ARG A 136 -9.29 -14.24 -19.14
N LYS A 137 -8.67 -13.09 -19.39
CA LYS A 137 -8.98 -12.26 -20.55
C LYS A 137 -8.78 -13.02 -21.86
N LEU A 138 -7.60 -13.59 -22.07
CA LEU A 138 -7.25 -14.29 -23.31
C LEU A 138 -8.16 -15.50 -23.54
N LEU A 139 -8.37 -16.31 -22.51
CA LEU A 139 -9.12 -17.55 -22.62
C LEU A 139 -10.63 -17.30 -22.76
N ASP A 140 -11.19 -16.37 -21.97
CA ASP A 140 -12.63 -16.11 -21.98
C ASP A 140 -13.08 -15.24 -23.16
N GLU A 141 -12.25 -14.29 -23.62
CA GLU A 141 -12.63 -13.36 -24.69
C GLU A 141 -12.32 -13.89 -26.09
N PHE A 142 -11.19 -14.59 -26.27
CA PHE A 142 -10.75 -15.01 -27.61
C PHE A 142 -11.16 -16.44 -27.97
N PHE A 143 -11.17 -17.36 -26.99
CA PHE A 143 -11.45 -18.77 -27.27
C PHE A 143 -12.90 -19.15 -26.99
N ILE A 144 -13.50 -18.63 -25.91
CA ILE A 144 -14.83 -19.04 -25.47
C ILE A 144 -15.92 -18.22 -26.15
N ASP A 145 -16.86 -18.94 -26.78
CA ASP A 145 -18.09 -18.36 -27.33
C ASP A 145 -19.11 -18.14 -26.20
N GLN A 146 -19.25 -16.87 -25.82
CA GLN A 146 -20.12 -16.45 -24.71
C GLN A 146 -21.61 -16.70 -24.99
N GLU A 147 -22.04 -16.71 -26.25
CA GLU A 147 -23.43 -16.97 -26.61
C GLU A 147 -23.76 -18.47 -26.54
N LYS A 148 -22.82 -19.33 -26.96
CA LYS A 148 -22.92 -20.78 -26.72
C LYS A 148 -22.89 -21.11 -25.23
N LEU A 149 -22.05 -20.43 -24.44
CA LEU A 149 -21.97 -20.61 -22.99
C LEU A 149 -23.30 -20.29 -22.30
N LYS A 150 -23.89 -19.12 -22.56
CA LYS A 150 -25.20 -18.73 -22.01
C LYS A 150 -26.31 -19.72 -22.35
N LYS A 151 -26.32 -20.24 -23.59
CA LYS A 151 -27.29 -21.25 -24.01
C LYS A 151 -27.12 -22.56 -23.26
N GLN A 152 -25.89 -23.00 -23.00
CA GLN A 152 -25.63 -24.19 -22.18
C GLN A 152 -26.13 -24.00 -20.74
N GLU A 153 -25.84 -22.86 -20.12
CA GLU A 153 -26.27 -22.56 -18.74
C GLU A 153 -27.79 -22.44 -18.59
N ALA A 154 -28.46 -21.87 -19.59
CA ALA A 154 -29.92 -21.76 -19.61
C ALA A 154 -30.61 -23.14 -19.74
N VAL A 155 -30.01 -24.07 -20.47
CA VAL A 155 -30.55 -25.43 -20.66
C VAL A 155 -30.41 -26.29 -19.41
N THR A 156 -29.38 -26.05 -18.58
CA THR A 156 -29.14 -26.88 -17.40
C THR A 156 -29.90 -26.43 -16.15
N ASN A 157 -30.80 -25.43 -16.23
CA ASN A 157 -31.64 -24.95 -15.11
C ASN A 157 -30.84 -24.73 -13.81
N GLY A 158 -29.63 -24.17 -13.91
CA GLY A 158 -28.77 -23.90 -12.76
C GLY A 158 -28.03 -25.13 -12.19
N ILE A 159 -28.25 -26.33 -12.73
CA ILE A 159 -27.38 -27.48 -12.48
C ILE A 159 -26.12 -27.27 -13.33
N LYS A 160 -24.98 -26.96 -12.71
CA LYS A 160 -23.69 -26.90 -13.44
C LYS A 160 -23.31 -28.30 -13.92
N ILE A 161 -23.76 -28.70 -15.10
CA ILE A 161 -23.13 -29.81 -15.83
C ILE A 161 -21.78 -29.26 -16.29
N ILE A 162 -20.70 -29.71 -15.65
CA ILE A 162 -19.34 -29.40 -16.10
C ILE A 162 -19.16 -30.14 -17.43
N SER A 163 -19.49 -29.50 -18.55
CA SER A 163 -18.93 -29.90 -19.84
C SER A 163 -17.42 -29.90 -19.68
N THR A 164 -16.76 -31.01 -19.94
CA THR A 164 -15.29 -31.13 -19.83
C THR A 164 -14.56 -30.24 -20.84
N ARG A 165 -15.28 -29.68 -21.83
CA ARG A 165 -14.76 -28.69 -22.77
C ARG A 165 -15.62 -27.43 -22.78
N PRO A 166 -15.01 -26.24 -22.61
CA PRO A 166 -15.69 -24.96 -22.84
C PRO A 166 -16.27 -24.89 -24.26
N PRO A 167 -17.37 -24.15 -24.46
CA PRO A 167 -17.87 -23.89 -25.80
C PRO A 167 -16.96 -22.88 -26.50
N PHE A 168 -16.17 -23.36 -27.47
CA PHE A 168 -15.27 -22.50 -28.24
C PHE A 168 -15.98 -21.81 -29.41
N TYR A 169 -15.42 -20.68 -29.88
CA TYR A 169 -15.75 -20.17 -31.22
C TYR A 169 -15.39 -21.21 -32.28
N ASP A 170 -16.14 -21.24 -33.39
CA ASP A 170 -16.00 -22.29 -34.42
C ASP A 170 -14.66 -22.22 -35.17
N ASP A 171 -14.01 -21.05 -35.18
CA ASP A 171 -12.69 -20.82 -35.76
C ASP A 171 -11.52 -21.00 -34.77
N MET A 172 -11.81 -21.39 -33.52
CA MET A 172 -10.81 -21.62 -32.49
C MET A 172 -10.49 -23.10 -32.32
N ARG A 173 -9.20 -23.42 -32.16
CA ARG A 173 -8.70 -24.79 -31.96
C ARG A 173 -8.60 -25.12 -30.46
N PRO A 174 -9.33 -26.13 -29.95
CA PRO A 174 -9.27 -26.54 -28.54
C PRO A 174 -7.87 -26.92 -28.06
N GLU A 175 -7.04 -27.47 -28.95
CA GLU A 175 -5.67 -27.88 -28.64
C GLU A 175 -4.80 -26.67 -28.30
N VAL A 176 -4.97 -25.56 -29.02
CA VAL A 176 -4.24 -24.31 -28.76
C VAL A 176 -4.66 -23.71 -27.42
N TYR A 177 -5.95 -23.78 -27.07
CA TYR A 177 -6.45 -23.37 -25.76
C TYR A 177 -5.82 -24.19 -24.63
N GLN A 178 -5.72 -25.51 -24.81
CA GLN A 178 -5.12 -26.39 -23.81
C GLN A 178 -3.63 -26.10 -23.65
N GLU A 179 -2.88 -25.95 -24.74
CA GLU A 179 -1.46 -25.57 -24.68
C GLU A 179 -1.26 -24.21 -23.98
N ALA A 180 -2.12 -23.23 -24.26
CA ALA A 180 -2.06 -21.93 -23.59
C ALA A 180 -2.30 -22.05 -22.07
N ILE A 181 -3.28 -22.85 -21.64
CA ILE A 181 -3.52 -23.14 -20.22
C ILE A 181 -2.31 -23.81 -19.58
N ASP A 182 -1.70 -24.77 -20.26
CA ASP A 182 -0.57 -25.53 -19.72
C ASP A 182 0.65 -24.62 -19.52
N ILE A 183 0.92 -23.72 -20.47
CA ILE A 183 1.96 -22.68 -20.36
C ILE A 183 1.70 -21.77 -19.15
N ILE A 184 0.48 -21.26 -19.02
CA ILE A 184 0.08 -20.37 -17.91
C ILE A 184 0.23 -21.09 -16.56
N SER A 185 -0.23 -22.33 -16.50
CA SER A 185 -0.13 -23.19 -15.32
C SER A 185 1.33 -23.46 -14.94
N SER A 186 2.20 -23.73 -15.91
CA SER A 186 3.64 -23.90 -15.69
C SER A 186 4.27 -22.63 -15.12
N ALA A 187 4.00 -21.47 -15.74
CA ALA A 187 4.51 -20.20 -15.26
C ALA A 187 4.09 -19.90 -13.81
N GLN A 188 2.82 -20.16 -13.46
CA GLN A 188 2.35 -19.98 -12.08
C GLN A 188 3.05 -20.91 -11.08
N ARG A 189 3.28 -22.17 -11.46
CA ARG A 189 4.01 -23.14 -10.65
C ARG A 189 5.46 -22.70 -10.43
N GLU A 190 6.18 -22.35 -11.49
CA GLU A 190 7.57 -21.88 -11.45
C GLU A 190 7.72 -20.63 -10.59
N LEU A 191 6.79 -19.68 -10.69
CA LEU A 191 6.75 -18.50 -9.83
C LEU A 191 6.50 -18.85 -8.35
N SER A 192 5.70 -19.89 -8.07
CA SER A 192 5.45 -20.35 -6.71
C SER A 192 6.66 -21.06 -6.11
N GLU A 193 7.36 -21.86 -6.91
CA GLU A 193 8.63 -22.48 -6.54
C GLU A 193 9.68 -21.42 -6.24
N LEU A 194 9.82 -20.40 -7.10
CA LEU A 194 10.74 -19.29 -6.89
C LEU A 194 10.47 -18.55 -5.57
N LYS A 195 9.20 -18.23 -5.28
CA LYS A 195 8.82 -17.65 -3.97
C LYS A 195 9.21 -18.55 -2.80
N GLY A 196 8.98 -19.85 -2.93
CA GLY A 196 9.38 -20.83 -1.90
C GLY A 196 10.88 -20.82 -1.63
N ARG A 197 11.70 -20.68 -2.68
CA ARG A 197 13.17 -20.60 -2.58
C ARG A 197 13.63 -19.30 -1.91
N ILE A 198 12.98 -18.17 -2.20
CA ILE A 198 13.23 -16.88 -1.53
C ILE A 198 12.91 -16.99 -0.03
N ILE A 199 11.75 -17.55 0.32
CA ILE A 199 11.34 -17.74 1.73
C ILE A 199 12.32 -18.65 2.49
N LYS A 200 12.89 -19.65 1.82
CA LYS A 200 13.91 -20.56 2.38
C LYS A 200 15.30 -19.94 2.46
N GLY A 201 15.51 -18.72 1.95
CA GLY A 201 16.82 -18.06 1.93
C GLY A 201 17.82 -18.72 0.98
N GLU A 202 17.36 -19.35 -0.10
CA GLU A 202 18.23 -20.05 -1.06
C GLU A 202 18.97 -19.08 -2.03
N PHE A 203 18.79 -17.77 -1.85
CA PHE A 203 19.48 -16.74 -2.61
C PHE A 203 20.50 -16.05 -1.71
N PRO A 204 21.76 -15.90 -2.15
CA PRO A 204 22.78 -15.22 -1.36
C PRO A 204 22.39 -13.75 -1.16
N THR A 205 22.47 -13.26 0.08
CA THR A 205 22.41 -11.83 0.35
C THR A 205 23.74 -11.22 -0.10
N ASP A 206 23.70 -10.31 -1.07
CA ASP A 206 24.90 -9.60 -1.51
C ASP A 206 25.41 -8.70 -0.39
N THR A 207 26.46 -9.15 0.32
CA THR A 207 27.13 -8.38 1.37
C THR A 207 28.22 -7.46 0.81
N SER A 208 28.35 -7.32 -0.52
CA SER A 208 29.47 -6.59 -1.14
C SER A 208 29.35 -5.06 -1.15
N ASN A 209 28.25 -4.48 -0.64
CA ASN A 209 28.03 -3.03 -0.61
C ASN A 209 28.22 -2.36 0.77
N ASP A 210 28.68 -3.09 1.80
CA ASP A 210 28.94 -2.51 3.13
C ASP A 210 30.38 -1.94 3.29
N ASP A 211 31.24 -2.00 2.25
CA ASP A 211 32.67 -1.62 2.33
C ASP A 211 33.06 -0.26 1.70
N HIS A 212 32.09 0.62 1.40
CA HIS A 212 32.38 1.98 0.93
C HIS A 212 31.82 3.07 1.84
N ASP A 213 32.25 3.10 3.11
CA ASP A 213 32.29 4.38 3.85
C ASP A 213 33.17 4.36 5.12
N THR A 214 34.37 3.76 5.07
CA THR A 214 35.44 4.15 6.01
C THR A 214 36.79 4.24 5.30
N LYS A 215 37.13 5.46 4.90
CA LYS A 215 38.47 6.07 4.74
C LYS A 215 38.44 7.04 3.55
N ASP A 216 38.31 8.33 3.81
CA ASP A 216 39.43 9.25 4.05
C ASP A 216 38.93 10.57 4.68
#